data_AF-A0A7V8FLR3-F1
#
_entry.id   AF-A0A7V8FLR3-F1
#
_cell.length_a   1.000
_cell.length_b   1.000
_cell.length_c   1.000
_cell.angle_alpha   90.00
_cell.angle_beta   90.00
_cell.angle_gamma   90.00
#
_symmetry.space_group_name_H-M   'P 1'
#
loop_
_entity.id
_entity.type
_entity.pdbx_description
1 polymer ?
#
loop_
_entity_poly.entity_id
_entity_poly.type
_entity_poly.pdbx_seq_one_letter_code
_entity_poly.pdbx_strand_id
1 'polypeptide(L)'
;MNAPLHPLQSPGERPLFVPPEPPARLRSISLAVLAHLALGGLLYFGTHWRLSSDLPSFEAEVWSRVPQEAAPAASATPPPAPQPEPAAAPEPPPPPPPPTPAPEPPPPPPPAPAPTPAPAPDIALQREKEKKAEAEKQAQLQAEKERQRKQQQDEQVRQQAEAKAKADAQAKADAQAKADAQAKAQADAKAKAEADAKAKAAEDDKRKQAAAAKAAAEKQAKAQAEQQERDRQANIARMTALAGGSGGSGSPTSRGTAAQSSGPSSSYGGRVAARVRPNIIYPDAISGNPRAEVEVRTSPDGTILGKRLMQSSGNPAWDDAVLRAIDRTGSLPLDEGKPPPSPLVIGFRPND
;
A
#
# COMPACT_ATOMS: atom_id res chain seq x y z
N MET A 1 -30.31 20.60 73.34
CA MET A 1 -30.33 21.49 72.16
C MET A 1 -28.94 21.48 71.55
N ASN A 2 -28.87 21.45 70.22
CA ASN A 2 -27.70 21.39 69.33
C ASN A 2 -27.15 20.00 68.97
N ALA A 3 -27.66 19.52 67.83
CA ALA A 3 -27.07 18.49 67.00
C ALA A 3 -25.84 19.04 66.22
N PRO A 4 -24.83 18.21 65.91
CA PRO A 4 -23.70 18.58 65.07
C PRO A 4 -24.05 18.50 63.58
N LEU A 5 -23.73 19.56 62.84
CA LEU A 5 -23.90 19.69 61.40
C LEU A 5 -22.87 18.84 60.64
N HIS A 6 -23.36 17.93 59.81
CA HIS A 6 -22.58 17.23 58.79
C HIS A 6 -22.34 18.15 57.58
N PRO A 7 -21.12 18.24 57.01
CA PRO A 7 -20.92 18.86 55.71
C PRO A 7 -21.50 17.96 54.61
N LEU A 8 -22.31 18.59 53.75
CA LEU A 8 -22.97 18.00 52.59
C LEU A 8 -21.94 17.46 51.59
N GLN A 9 -21.93 16.14 51.44
CA GLN A 9 -21.29 15.44 50.34
C GLN A 9 -22.11 15.69 49.07
N SER A 10 -21.60 16.48 48.12
CA SER A 10 -22.21 16.60 46.78
C SER A 10 -22.11 15.25 46.03
N PRO A 11 -23.23 14.64 45.59
CA PRO A 11 -23.22 13.48 44.71
C PRO A 11 -23.37 13.92 43.25
N GLY A 12 -22.24 14.23 42.63
CA GLY A 12 -22.11 14.52 41.20
C GLY A 12 -20.63 14.85 41.00
N GLU A 13 -19.83 14.08 40.26
CA GLU A 13 -20.05 13.59 38.92
C GLU A 13 -19.43 12.19 38.78
N ARG A 14 -20.25 11.16 38.54
CA ARG A 14 -19.79 9.94 37.87
C ARG A 14 -20.01 10.17 36.38
N PRO A 15 -19.01 10.04 35.50
CA PRO A 15 -19.26 10.11 34.06
C PRO A 15 -20.11 8.90 33.65
N LEU A 16 -21.43 9.10 33.58
CA LEU A 16 -22.46 8.09 33.30
C LEU A 16 -22.50 7.62 31.83
N PHE A 17 -21.51 7.99 31.02
CA PHE A 17 -21.45 7.71 29.57
C PHE A 17 -20.06 7.26 29.11
N VAL A 18 -19.38 6.40 29.87
CA VAL A 18 -18.23 5.65 29.35
C VAL A 18 -18.64 4.18 29.23
N PRO A 19 -18.78 3.62 28.01
CA PRO A 19 -19.07 2.20 27.86
C PRO A 19 -17.91 1.39 28.47
N PRO A 20 -18.20 0.29 29.20
CA PRO A 20 -17.14 -0.56 29.73
C PRO A 20 -16.30 -1.11 28.57
N GLU A 21 -14.97 -1.03 28.67
CA GLU A 21 -14.11 -1.63 27.67
C GLU A 21 -14.29 -3.15 27.69
N PRO A 22 -14.66 -3.79 26.55
CA PRO A 22 -14.85 -5.24 26.54
C PRO A 22 -13.51 -5.94 26.79
N PRO A 23 -13.41 -6.84 27.79
CA PRO A 23 -12.18 -7.53 28.15
C PRO A 23 -11.88 -8.69 27.18
N ALA A 24 -11.69 -8.39 25.89
CA ALA A 24 -11.37 -9.42 24.89
C ALA A 24 -10.85 -8.90 23.54
N ARG A 25 -10.60 -7.60 23.35
CA ARG A 25 -10.29 -7.05 22.00
C ARG A 25 -9.11 -7.76 21.32
N LEU A 26 -8.07 -8.11 22.08
CA LEU A 26 -6.93 -8.87 21.55
C LEU A 26 -7.31 -10.30 21.14
N ARG A 27 -8.16 -10.99 21.90
CA ARG A 27 -8.62 -12.35 21.56
C ARG A 27 -9.47 -12.34 20.29
N SER A 28 -10.36 -11.36 20.13
CA SER A 28 -11.16 -11.21 18.90
C SER A 28 -10.29 -10.88 17.68
N ILE A 29 -9.27 -10.03 17.84
CA ILE A 29 -8.35 -9.70 16.73
C ILE A 29 -7.53 -10.94 16.35
N SER A 30 -6.98 -11.68 17.31
CA SER A 30 -6.24 -12.92 17.02
C SER A 30 -7.12 -13.97 16.32
N LEU A 31 -8.36 -14.14 16.77
CA LEU A 31 -9.29 -15.11 16.19
C LEU A 31 -9.74 -14.68 14.78
N ALA A 32 -9.93 -13.38 14.54
CA ALA A 32 -10.22 -12.84 13.22
C ALA A 32 -9.06 -13.09 12.24
N VAL A 33 -7.81 -12.81 12.64
CA VAL A 33 -6.64 -13.08 11.79
C VAL A 33 -6.52 -14.56 11.47
N LEU A 34 -6.72 -15.43 12.46
CA LEU A 34 -6.66 -16.88 12.28
C LEU A 34 -7.73 -17.40 11.30
N ALA A 35 -8.96 -16.86 11.38
CA ALA A 35 -10.03 -17.20 10.45
C ALA A 35 -9.73 -16.77 9.00
N HIS A 36 -9.12 -15.60 8.80
CA HIS A 36 -8.74 -15.13 7.46
C HIS A 36 -7.60 -15.96 6.86
N LEU A 37 -6.63 -16.38 7.68
CA LEU A 37 -5.57 -17.28 7.24
C LEU A 37 -6.12 -18.67 6.88
N ALA A 38 -7.07 -19.20 7.66
CA ALA A 38 -7.73 -20.46 7.35
C ALA A 38 -8.53 -20.39 6.03
N LEU A 39 -9.26 -19.30 5.81
CA LEU A 39 -9.98 -19.08 4.55
C LEU A 39 -9.03 -18.98 3.34
N GLY A 40 -7.93 -18.24 3.49
CA GLY A 40 -6.89 -18.13 2.46
C GLY A 40 -6.25 -19.47 2.13
N GLY A 41 -5.95 -20.27 3.16
CA GLY A 41 -5.44 -21.64 2.99
C GLY A 41 -6.43 -22.54 2.25
N LEU A 42 -7.71 -22.51 2.61
CA LEU A 42 -8.75 -23.31 1.95
C LEU A 42 -8.92 -22.93 0.47
N LEU A 43 -8.89 -21.63 0.14
CA LEU A 43 -8.95 -21.15 -1.24
C LEU A 43 -7.69 -21.54 -2.04
N TYR A 44 -6.51 -21.43 -1.43
CA TYR A 44 -5.26 -21.84 -2.07
C TYR A 44 -5.27 -23.34 -2.41
N PHE A 45 -5.57 -24.21 -1.45
CA PHE A 45 -5.65 -25.65 -1.70
C PHE A 45 -6.81 -26.03 -2.64
N GLY A 46 -7.97 -25.35 -2.56
CA GLY A 46 -9.13 -25.61 -3.42
C GLY A 46 -8.92 -25.22 -4.88
N THR A 47 -8.24 -24.09 -5.14
CA THR A 47 -7.92 -23.62 -6.50
C THR A 47 -6.73 -24.35 -7.11
N HIS A 48 -5.74 -24.73 -6.30
CA HIS A 48 -4.57 -25.45 -6.79
C HIS A 48 -4.90 -26.87 -7.29
N TRP A 49 -6.01 -27.46 -6.83
CA TRP A 49 -6.48 -28.76 -7.31
C TRP A 49 -7.31 -28.70 -8.61
N ARG A 50 -7.70 -27.51 -9.09
CA ARG A 50 -8.48 -27.32 -10.33
C ARG A 50 -7.65 -26.96 -11.57
N LEU A 51 -6.34 -26.76 -11.42
CA LEU A 51 -5.45 -26.45 -12.56
C LEU A 51 -4.93 -27.70 -13.29
N SER A 52 -5.11 -28.90 -12.74
CA SER A 52 -4.92 -30.17 -13.47
C SER A 52 -6.25 -30.66 -14.02
N SER A 53 -6.87 -29.86 -14.89
CA SER A 53 -7.93 -30.33 -15.76
C SER A 53 -7.27 -30.64 -17.10
N ASP A 54 -7.00 -31.92 -17.33
CA ASP A 54 -6.79 -32.47 -18.66
C ASP A 54 -8.07 -32.18 -19.45
N LEU A 55 -8.13 -31.04 -20.13
CA LEU A 55 -9.27 -30.64 -20.94
C LEU A 55 -9.13 -31.33 -22.29
N PRO A 56 -10.01 -32.30 -22.65
CA PRO A 56 -10.06 -32.78 -24.01
C PRO A 56 -10.42 -31.60 -24.91
N SER A 57 -9.49 -31.25 -25.79
CA SER A 57 -9.68 -30.29 -26.86
C SER A 57 -10.83 -30.75 -27.75
N PHE A 58 -12.00 -30.12 -27.60
CA PHE A 58 -13.04 -30.17 -28.62
C PHE A 58 -12.74 -29.10 -29.67
N GLU A 59 -12.32 -29.55 -30.85
CA GLU A 59 -12.33 -28.73 -32.06
C GLU A 59 -13.79 -28.43 -32.41
N ALA A 60 -14.22 -27.19 -32.15
CA ALA A 60 -15.42 -26.66 -32.75
C ALA A 60 -15.08 -26.23 -34.17
N GLU A 61 -15.40 -27.06 -35.16
CA GLU A 61 -15.41 -26.66 -36.56
C GLU A 61 -16.42 -25.52 -36.76
N VAL A 62 -15.88 -24.30 -36.86
CA VAL A 62 -16.61 -23.09 -37.24
C VAL A 62 -16.95 -23.17 -38.73
N TRP A 63 -18.19 -23.52 -39.04
CA TRP A 63 -18.74 -23.30 -40.38
C TRP A 63 -18.95 -21.80 -40.59
N SER A 64 -17.98 -21.12 -41.21
CA SER A 64 -18.15 -19.75 -41.72
C SER A 64 -18.20 -19.74 -43.25
N ARG A 65 -19.29 -19.19 -43.80
CA ARG A 65 -19.43 -18.85 -45.23
C ARG A 65 -18.31 -17.88 -45.65
N VAL A 66 -17.61 -18.23 -46.72
CA VAL A 66 -16.60 -17.39 -47.38
C VAL A 66 -17.28 -16.22 -48.13
N PRO A 67 -16.83 -14.97 -47.97
CA PRO A 67 -17.27 -13.85 -48.80
C PRO A 67 -16.67 -13.94 -50.20
N GLN A 68 -17.53 -13.85 -51.22
CA GLN A 68 -17.11 -13.76 -52.62
C GLN A 68 -16.75 -12.30 -52.94
N GLU A 69 -15.47 -12.04 -53.22
CA GLU A 69 -14.96 -10.74 -53.66
C GLU A 69 -15.11 -10.61 -55.19
N ALA A 70 -15.67 -9.48 -55.65
CA ALA A 70 -15.98 -9.22 -57.06
C ALA A 70 -14.77 -8.63 -57.80
N ALA A 71 -14.57 -9.08 -59.04
CA ALA A 71 -13.43 -8.76 -59.90
C ALA A 71 -13.43 -7.31 -60.45
N PRO A 72 -12.25 -6.69 -60.64
CA PRO A 72 -12.10 -5.45 -61.41
C PRO A 72 -12.18 -5.69 -62.93
N ALA A 73 -12.65 -4.67 -63.65
CA ALA A 73 -12.92 -4.70 -65.10
C ALA A 73 -11.66 -4.97 -65.96
N ALA A 74 -11.82 -5.85 -66.95
CA ALA A 74 -10.81 -6.24 -67.92
C ALA A 74 -10.41 -5.10 -68.87
N SER A 75 -9.11 -4.93 -69.07
CA SER A 75 -8.50 -4.17 -70.17
C SER A 75 -7.57 -5.10 -70.96
N ALA A 76 -7.86 -5.23 -72.27
CA ALA A 76 -7.01 -5.62 -73.41
C ALA A 76 -5.94 -6.73 -73.28
N THR A 77 -6.10 -7.75 -74.12
CA THR A 77 -5.17 -8.84 -74.52
C THR A 77 -3.84 -8.39 -75.16
N PRO A 78 -2.78 -9.24 -75.14
CA PRO A 78 -2.29 -9.90 -76.37
C PRO A 78 -1.88 -11.40 -76.16
N PRO A 79 -1.47 -12.17 -77.21
CA PRO A 79 -1.88 -13.57 -77.43
C PRO A 79 -0.92 -14.64 -76.89
N PRO A 80 -1.36 -15.92 -76.78
CA PRO A 80 -0.51 -17.06 -76.48
C PRO A 80 0.08 -17.71 -77.75
N ALA A 81 1.31 -18.20 -77.63
CA ALA A 81 1.98 -19.07 -78.61
C ALA A 81 2.33 -20.42 -77.93
N PRO A 82 2.47 -21.51 -78.71
CA PRO A 82 1.73 -22.75 -78.44
C PRO A 82 2.61 -23.90 -77.94
N GLN A 83 1.99 -24.90 -77.31
CA GLN A 83 2.57 -26.25 -77.19
C GLN A 83 1.76 -27.26 -78.04
N PRO A 84 2.45 -28.25 -78.64
CA PRO A 84 1.94 -29.05 -79.74
C PRO A 84 1.18 -30.32 -79.30
N GLU A 85 0.22 -30.69 -80.17
CA GLU A 85 -0.44 -32.00 -80.34
C GLU A 85 0.55 -33.20 -80.37
N PRO A 86 0.15 -34.44 -79.99
CA PRO A 86 -0.79 -35.23 -80.81
C PRO A 86 -1.66 -36.31 -80.11
N ALA A 87 -2.85 -36.55 -80.67
CA ALA A 87 -3.20 -37.77 -81.41
C ALA A 87 -4.71 -38.08 -81.32
N ALA A 88 -5.29 -38.23 -82.50
CA ALA A 88 -6.70 -38.42 -82.79
C ALA A 88 -7.19 -39.87 -82.63
N ALA A 89 -8.50 -40.03 -82.39
CA ALA A 89 -9.42 -41.00 -83.04
C ALA A 89 -10.86 -40.77 -82.50
N PRO A 90 -11.94 -41.24 -83.15
CA PRO A 90 -12.67 -40.50 -84.20
C PRO A 90 -14.17 -40.27 -83.88
N GLU A 91 -14.80 -39.32 -84.59
CA GLU A 91 -16.25 -39.06 -84.58
C GLU A 91 -17.07 -40.15 -85.28
N PRO A 92 -18.28 -40.48 -84.79
CA PRO A 92 -19.33 -41.11 -85.59
C PRO A 92 -20.17 -40.08 -86.40
N PRO A 93 -20.69 -40.48 -87.58
CA PRO A 93 -21.18 -39.60 -88.65
C PRO A 93 -22.64 -39.10 -88.46
N PRO A 94 -23.04 -38.03 -89.19
CA PRO A 94 -24.37 -37.42 -89.06
C PRO A 94 -25.44 -38.15 -89.89
N PRO A 95 -26.70 -38.22 -89.42
CA PRO A 95 -27.81 -38.64 -90.26
C PRO A 95 -28.43 -37.47 -91.09
N PRO A 96 -28.92 -37.77 -92.31
CA PRO A 96 -29.22 -36.82 -93.39
C PRO A 96 -30.67 -36.27 -93.41
N PRO A 97 -30.95 -35.22 -94.22
CA PRO A 97 -32.30 -34.72 -94.54
C PRO A 97 -32.85 -35.35 -95.85
N PRO A 98 -33.99 -34.88 -96.41
CA PRO A 98 -35.39 -34.83 -95.95
C PRO A 98 -36.29 -35.70 -96.88
N PRO A 99 -37.64 -35.65 -96.76
CA PRO A 99 -38.40 -35.43 -98.01
C PRO A 99 -39.68 -34.57 -97.87
N THR A 100 -39.98 -33.81 -98.94
CA THR A 100 -41.31 -33.32 -99.36
C THR A 100 -42.07 -34.43 -100.12
N PRO A 101 -43.43 -34.50 -100.09
CA PRO A 101 -44.22 -33.90 -101.20
C PRO A 101 -45.69 -33.43 -100.89
N ALA A 102 -46.18 -32.62 -101.84
CA ALA A 102 -47.50 -32.02 -102.21
C ALA A 102 -48.85 -32.79 -101.95
N PRO A 103 -50.04 -32.29 -102.41
CA PRO A 103 -50.73 -30.99 -102.30
C PRO A 103 -52.14 -31.09 -101.62
N GLU A 104 -52.85 -29.95 -101.48
CA GLU A 104 -54.12 -29.70 -100.76
C GLU A 104 -55.38 -30.53 -101.16
N PRO A 105 -56.35 -30.64 -100.23
CA PRO A 105 -57.78 -30.46 -100.54
C PRO A 105 -58.47 -29.37 -99.66
N PRO A 106 -59.62 -28.81 -100.11
CA PRO A 106 -60.23 -27.57 -99.59
C PRO A 106 -60.91 -27.72 -98.21
N PRO A 107 -61.23 -26.59 -97.54
CA PRO A 107 -61.65 -26.56 -96.15
C PRO A 107 -63.11 -27.01 -95.93
N PRO A 108 -63.41 -27.79 -94.88
CA PRO A 108 -64.77 -27.91 -94.38
C PRO A 108 -65.14 -26.66 -93.54
N PRO A 109 -66.43 -26.25 -93.55
CA PRO A 109 -66.91 -25.00 -92.96
C PRO A 109 -66.75 -24.97 -91.43
N PRO A 110 -66.65 -23.76 -90.83
CA PRO A 110 -66.52 -23.61 -89.39
C PRO A 110 -67.76 -24.17 -88.68
N PRO A 111 -67.61 -25.07 -87.69
CA PRO A 111 -68.69 -25.33 -86.75
C PRO A 111 -68.96 -24.04 -85.98
N ALA A 112 -70.25 -23.68 -85.92
CA ALA A 112 -70.77 -22.49 -85.25
C ALA A 112 -70.17 -22.30 -83.84
N PRO A 113 -69.97 -21.05 -83.38
CA PRO A 113 -69.56 -20.79 -82.03
C PRO A 113 -70.59 -21.39 -81.07
N ALA A 114 -70.17 -22.42 -80.33
CA ALA A 114 -70.90 -22.82 -79.14
C ALA A 114 -70.99 -21.58 -78.22
N PRO A 115 -72.15 -21.30 -77.63
CA PRO A 115 -72.28 -20.19 -76.70
C PRO A 115 -71.30 -20.42 -75.56
N THR A 116 -70.31 -19.53 -75.43
CA THR A 116 -69.54 -19.40 -74.22
C THR A 116 -70.53 -19.27 -73.06
N PRO A 117 -70.50 -20.18 -72.07
CA PRO A 117 -71.27 -19.97 -70.86
C PRO A 117 -70.76 -18.67 -70.25
N ALA A 118 -71.65 -17.69 -70.07
CA ALA A 118 -71.33 -16.52 -69.26
C ALA A 118 -70.77 -17.04 -67.92
N PRO A 119 -69.58 -16.59 -67.47
CA PRO A 119 -69.04 -17.05 -66.22
C PRO A 119 -70.03 -16.67 -65.12
N ALA A 120 -70.51 -17.68 -64.38
CA ALA A 120 -71.38 -17.44 -63.25
C ALA A 120 -70.68 -16.48 -62.26
N PRO A 121 -71.34 -15.40 -61.80
CA PRO A 121 -70.71 -14.33 -61.00
C PRO A 121 -70.09 -14.83 -59.68
N ASP A 122 -70.53 -15.98 -59.16
CA ASP A 122 -70.03 -16.55 -57.91
C ASP A 122 -68.59 -17.09 -57.99
N ILE A 123 -68.12 -17.59 -59.14
CA ILE A 123 -66.74 -18.11 -59.30
C ILE A 123 -65.72 -16.96 -59.30
N ALA A 124 -66.11 -15.79 -59.83
CA ALA A 124 -65.25 -14.60 -59.85
C ALA A 124 -65.07 -14.02 -58.43
N LEU A 125 -66.16 -13.93 -57.66
CA LEU A 125 -66.14 -13.46 -56.26
C LEU A 125 -65.30 -14.37 -55.34
N GLN A 126 -65.32 -15.69 -55.57
CA GLN A 126 -64.55 -16.64 -54.76
C GLN A 126 -63.04 -16.55 -55.05
N ARG A 127 -62.64 -16.41 -56.32
CA ARG A 127 -61.23 -16.18 -56.70
C ARG A 127 -60.68 -14.85 -56.18
N GLU A 128 -61.52 -13.81 -56.11
CA GLU A 128 -61.11 -12.51 -55.57
C GLU A 128 -60.91 -12.55 -54.05
N LYS A 129 -61.78 -13.27 -53.33
CA LYS A 129 -61.60 -13.53 -51.89
C LYS A 129 -60.35 -14.36 -51.59
N GLU A 130 -60.06 -15.40 -52.37
CA GLU A 130 -58.84 -16.21 -52.21
C GLU A 130 -57.57 -15.39 -52.47
N LYS A 131 -57.54 -14.60 -53.55
CA LYS A 131 -56.40 -13.68 -53.82
C LYS A 131 -56.20 -12.65 -52.71
N LYS A 132 -57.29 -12.10 -52.15
CA LYS A 132 -57.21 -11.15 -51.04
C LYS A 132 -56.69 -11.82 -49.76
N ALA A 133 -57.13 -13.03 -49.44
CA ALA A 133 -56.64 -13.80 -48.29
C ALA A 133 -55.17 -14.21 -48.44
N GLU A 134 -54.73 -14.56 -49.66
CA GLU A 134 -53.33 -14.88 -49.94
C GLU A 134 -52.43 -13.64 -49.88
N ALA A 135 -52.91 -12.49 -50.40
CA ALA A 135 -52.22 -11.21 -50.28
C ALA A 135 -52.10 -10.77 -48.80
N GLU A 136 -53.15 -10.96 -47.99
CA GLU A 136 -53.11 -10.66 -46.55
C GLU A 136 -52.13 -11.58 -45.79
N LYS A 137 -52.11 -12.89 -46.10
CA LYS A 137 -51.11 -13.82 -45.54
C LYS A 137 -49.68 -13.45 -45.96
N GLN A 138 -49.44 -13.07 -47.22
CA GLN A 138 -48.14 -12.61 -47.66
C GLN A 138 -47.72 -11.32 -46.95
N ALA A 139 -48.64 -10.36 -46.78
CA ALA A 139 -48.37 -9.13 -46.04
C ALA A 139 -48.03 -9.41 -44.56
N GLN A 140 -48.75 -10.33 -43.90
CA GLN A 140 -48.46 -10.73 -42.52
C GLN A 140 -47.08 -11.41 -42.40
N LEU A 141 -46.73 -12.31 -43.32
CA LEU A 141 -45.41 -12.96 -43.34
C LEU A 141 -44.26 -11.97 -43.59
N GLN A 142 -44.48 -10.95 -44.44
CA GLN A 142 -43.50 -9.89 -44.66
C GLN A 142 -43.34 -9.01 -43.42
N ALA A 143 -44.44 -8.61 -42.79
CA ALA A 143 -44.42 -7.84 -41.55
C ALA A 143 -43.75 -8.58 -40.39
N GLU A 144 -43.96 -9.90 -40.28
CA GLU A 144 -43.30 -10.73 -39.27
C GLU A 144 -41.80 -10.89 -39.55
N LYS A 145 -41.40 -11.12 -40.80
CA LYS A 145 -39.97 -11.14 -41.19
C LYS A 145 -39.28 -9.81 -40.92
N GLU A 146 -39.93 -8.68 -41.19
CA GLU A 146 -39.38 -7.35 -40.91
C GLU A 146 -39.25 -7.11 -39.40
N ARG A 147 -40.26 -7.50 -38.60
CA ARG A 147 -40.18 -7.46 -37.13
C ARG A 147 -39.04 -8.33 -36.60
N GLN A 148 -38.87 -9.55 -37.11
CA GLN A 148 -37.75 -10.42 -36.71
C GLN A 148 -36.40 -9.83 -37.11
N ARG A 149 -36.27 -9.27 -38.32
CA ARG A 149 -35.04 -8.58 -38.75
C ARG A 149 -34.70 -7.40 -37.85
N LYS A 150 -35.70 -6.58 -37.51
CA LYS A 150 -35.52 -5.44 -36.62
C LYS A 150 -35.13 -5.88 -35.20
N GLN A 151 -35.77 -6.91 -34.65
CA GLN A 151 -35.41 -7.48 -33.35
C GLN A 151 -33.97 -8.03 -33.34
N GLN A 152 -33.56 -8.75 -34.39
CA GLN A 152 -32.18 -9.25 -34.52
C GLN A 152 -31.16 -8.10 -34.63
N GLN A 153 -31.51 -7.02 -35.34
CA GLN A 153 -30.64 -5.86 -35.47
C GLN A 153 -30.53 -5.09 -34.14
N ASP A 154 -31.64 -4.87 -33.43
CA ASP A 154 -31.66 -4.23 -32.12
C ASP A 154 -30.86 -5.05 -31.08
N GLU A 155 -31.00 -6.38 -31.11
CA GLU A 155 -30.23 -7.28 -30.24
C GLU A 155 -28.73 -7.26 -30.57
N GLN A 156 -28.35 -7.28 -31.85
CA GLN A 156 -26.93 -7.13 -32.24
C GLN A 156 -26.35 -5.78 -31.80
N VAL A 157 -27.08 -4.69 -31.96
CA VAL A 157 -26.64 -3.36 -31.52
C VAL A 157 -26.49 -3.34 -29.99
N ARG A 158 -27.43 -3.94 -29.26
CA ARG A 158 -27.36 -4.07 -27.80
C ARG A 158 -26.16 -4.90 -27.35
N GLN A 159 -25.92 -6.05 -27.98
CA GLN A 159 -24.77 -6.90 -27.68
C GLN A 159 -23.43 -6.20 -27.99
N GLN A 160 -23.33 -5.48 -29.12
CA GLN A 160 -22.15 -4.68 -29.43
C GLN A 160 -21.93 -3.54 -28.43
N ALA A 161 -22.99 -2.85 -28.03
CA ALA A 161 -22.91 -1.78 -27.03
C ALA A 161 -22.47 -2.33 -25.66
N GLU A 162 -23.00 -3.48 -25.24
CA GLU A 162 -22.60 -4.12 -23.99
C GLU A 162 -21.17 -4.65 -24.04
N ALA A 163 -20.76 -5.29 -25.14
CA ALA A 163 -19.39 -5.76 -25.34
C ALA A 163 -18.39 -4.59 -25.32
N LYS A 164 -18.71 -3.48 -25.99
CA LYS A 164 -17.89 -2.27 -25.96
C LYS A 164 -17.84 -1.66 -24.56
N ALA A 165 -18.96 -1.56 -23.86
CA ALA A 165 -18.99 -1.04 -22.49
C ALA A 165 -18.16 -1.89 -21.52
N LYS A 166 -18.21 -3.22 -21.65
CA LYS A 166 -17.36 -4.14 -20.87
C LYS A 166 -15.88 -3.98 -21.22
N ALA A 167 -15.53 -3.88 -22.49
CA ALA A 167 -14.16 -3.65 -22.94
C ALA A 167 -13.61 -2.31 -22.43
N ASP A 168 -14.38 -1.22 -22.52
CA ASP A 168 -13.98 0.10 -22.03
C ASP A 168 -13.85 0.12 -20.50
N ALA A 169 -14.76 -0.57 -19.77
CA ALA A 169 -14.68 -0.70 -18.32
C ALA A 169 -13.43 -1.50 -17.89
N GLN A 170 -13.12 -2.59 -18.58
CA GLN A 170 -11.95 -3.40 -18.28
C GLN A 170 -10.65 -2.67 -18.63
N ALA A 171 -10.59 -1.98 -19.77
CA ALA A 171 -9.44 -1.15 -20.13
C ALA A 171 -9.18 -0.04 -19.10
N LYS A 172 -10.24 0.60 -18.57
CA LYS A 172 -10.11 1.58 -17.48
C LYS A 172 -9.64 0.95 -16.18
N ALA A 173 -10.17 -0.21 -15.80
CA ALA A 173 -9.75 -0.93 -14.60
C ALA A 173 -8.27 -1.35 -14.69
N ASP A 174 -7.85 -1.89 -15.83
CA ASP A 174 -6.45 -2.30 -16.06
C ASP A 174 -5.50 -1.10 -16.10
N ALA A 175 -5.92 0.02 -16.70
CA ALA A 175 -5.15 1.26 -16.70
C ALA A 175 -4.98 1.81 -15.28
N GLN A 176 -6.04 1.80 -14.48
CA GLN A 176 -6.01 2.24 -13.09
C GLN A 176 -5.14 1.32 -12.23
N ALA A 177 -5.28 0.00 -12.36
CA ALA A 177 -4.46 -0.97 -11.63
C ALA A 177 -2.96 -0.81 -11.98
N LYS A 178 -2.62 -0.55 -13.24
CA LYS A 178 -1.24 -0.25 -13.67
C LYS A 178 -0.73 1.08 -13.10
N ALA A 179 -1.56 2.12 -13.11
CA ALA A 179 -1.20 3.43 -12.54
C ALA A 179 -0.96 3.33 -11.02
N ASP A 180 -1.83 2.63 -10.29
CA ASP A 180 -1.70 2.43 -8.85
C ASP A 180 -0.47 1.57 -8.50
N ALA A 181 -0.20 0.52 -9.29
CA ALA A 181 1.01 -0.30 -9.14
C ALA A 181 2.30 0.52 -9.38
N GLN A 182 2.31 1.36 -10.42
CA GLN A 182 3.45 2.24 -10.70
C GLN A 182 3.64 3.31 -9.61
N ALA A 183 2.55 3.93 -9.14
CA ALA A 183 2.61 4.91 -8.07
C ALA A 183 3.14 4.28 -6.77
N LYS A 184 2.69 3.07 -6.42
CA LYS A 184 3.21 2.34 -5.26
C LYS A 184 4.68 1.97 -5.42
N ALA A 185 5.08 1.45 -6.58
CA ALA A 185 6.49 1.13 -6.84
C ALA A 185 7.40 2.36 -6.77
N GLN A 186 6.96 3.52 -7.28
CA GLN A 186 7.71 4.77 -7.17
C GLN A 186 7.78 5.28 -5.72
N ALA A 187 6.69 5.18 -4.96
CA ALA A 187 6.66 5.56 -3.56
C ALA A 187 7.61 4.68 -2.72
N ASP A 188 7.58 3.36 -2.91
CA ASP A 188 8.46 2.41 -2.22
C ASP A 188 9.94 2.64 -2.60
N ALA A 189 10.23 2.88 -3.88
CA ALA A 189 11.57 3.20 -4.34
C ALA A 189 12.09 4.51 -3.74
N LYS A 190 11.26 5.56 -3.68
CA LYS A 190 11.62 6.85 -3.08
C LYS A 190 11.84 6.71 -1.58
N ALA A 191 10.96 6.00 -0.87
CA ALA A 191 11.09 5.77 0.57
C ALA A 191 12.38 4.99 0.89
N LYS A 192 12.72 3.98 0.09
CA LYS A 192 13.98 3.23 0.25
C LYS A 192 15.20 4.10 -0.03
N ALA A 193 15.18 4.92 -1.08
CA ALA A 193 16.27 5.84 -1.39
C ALA A 193 16.48 6.89 -0.29
N GLU A 194 15.40 7.45 0.27
CA GLU A 194 15.47 8.40 1.39
C GLU A 194 15.98 7.72 2.68
N ALA A 195 15.55 6.49 2.96
CA ALA A 195 16.05 5.72 4.10
C ALA A 195 17.55 5.41 3.98
N ASP A 196 18.00 4.96 2.81
CA ASP A 196 19.42 4.67 2.55
C ASP A 196 20.28 5.95 2.62
N ALA A 197 19.78 7.08 2.10
CA ALA A 197 20.46 8.37 2.19
C ALA A 197 20.59 8.84 3.65
N LYS A 198 19.52 8.71 4.43
CA LYS A 198 19.52 9.08 5.86
C LYS A 198 20.43 8.16 6.69
N ALA A 199 20.46 6.87 6.38
CA ALA A 199 21.37 5.91 7.03
C ALA A 199 22.84 6.26 6.74
N LYS A 200 23.19 6.55 5.48
CA LYS A 200 24.55 6.98 5.09
C LYS A 200 24.95 8.30 5.75
N ALA A 201 24.03 9.27 5.82
CA ALA A 201 24.30 10.54 6.49
C ALA A 201 24.54 10.35 8.00
N ALA A 202 23.72 9.52 8.67
CA ALA A 202 23.90 9.21 10.08
C ALA A 202 25.22 8.47 10.37
N GLU A 203 25.64 7.56 9.48
CA GLU A 203 26.92 6.87 9.59
C GLU A 203 28.11 7.82 9.41
N ASP A 204 28.06 8.72 8.42
CA ASP A 204 29.11 9.73 8.19
C ASP A 204 29.23 10.71 9.37
N ASP A 205 28.10 11.17 9.92
CA ASP A 205 28.08 12.01 11.12
C ASP A 205 28.66 11.28 12.33
N LYS A 206 28.31 10.00 12.53
CA LYS A 206 28.87 9.19 13.62
C LYS A 206 30.37 8.99 13.43
N ARG A 207 30.85 8.80 12.21
CA ARG A 207 32.28 8.67 11.88
C ARG A 207 33.03 9.98 12.14
N LYS A 208 32.45 11.13 11.76
CA LYS A 208 33.00 12.47 12.04
C LYS A 208 33.06 12.75 13.54
N GLN A 209 32.01 12.44 14.29
CA GLN A 209 32.00 12.58 15.74
C GLN A 209 33.03 11.68 16.42
N ALA A 210 33.16 10.42 15.99
CA ALA A 210 34.17 9.50 16.50
C ALA A 210 35.60 9.98 16.20
N ALA A 211 35.85 10.50 14.99
CA ALA A 211 37.15 11.07 14.62
C ALA A 211 37.47 12.33 15.44
N ALA A 212 36.50 13.23 15.63
CA ALA A 212 36.65 14.42 16.45
C ALA A 212 36.90 14.08 17.93
N ALA A 213 36.17 13.10 18.48
CA ALA A 213 36.36 12.62 19.85
C ALA A 213 37.75 12.00 20.04
N LYS A 214 38.22 11.20 19.07
CA LYS A 214 39.57 10.60 19.11
C LYS A 214 40.65 11.69 19.05
N ALA A 215 40.51 12.68 18.17
CA ALA A 215 41.44 13.80 18.08
C ALA A 215 41.45 14.67 19.35
N ALA A 216 40.29 14.89 19.98
CA ALA A 216 40.18 15.60 21.25
C ALA A 216 40.85 14.82 22.39
N ALA A 217 40.61 13.50 22.47
CA ALA A 217 41.23 12.63 23.46
C ALA A 217 42.76 12.59 23.31
N GLU A 218 43.27 12.52 22.08
CA GLU A 218 44.71 12.55 21.81
C GLU A 218 45.35 13.89 22.21
N LYS A 219 44.69 15.02 21.92
CA LYS A 219 45.15 16.34 22.39
C LYS A 219 45.16 16.43 23.92
N GLN A 220 44.12 15.94 24.59
CA GLN A 220 44.05 15.92 26.05
C GLN A 220 45.14 15.02 26.65
N ALA A 221 45.37 13.83 26.09
CA ALA A 221 46.42 12.93 26.54
C ALA A 221 47.81 13.55 26.38
N LYS A 222 48.08 14.21 25.24
CA LYS A 222 49.35 14.91 25.00
C LYS A 222 49.55 16.10 25.96
N ALA A 223 48.50 16.89 26.20
CA ALA A 223 48.55 17.99 27.16
C ALA A 223 48.78 17.50 28.60
N GLN A 224 48.13 16.40 29.00
CA GLN A 224 48.35 15.77 30.31
C GLN A 224 49.77 15.21 30.45
N ALA A 225 50.30 14.56 29.41
CA ALA A 225 51.68 14.06 29.42
C ALA A 225 52.70 15.21 29.55
N GLU A 226 52.52 16.30 28.80
CA GLU A 226 53.39 17.48 28.91
C GLU A 226 53.30 18.13 30.30
N GLN A 227 52.11 18.20 30.89
CA GLN A 227 51.92 18.72 32.25
C GLN A 227 52.60 17.83 33.30
N GLN A 228 52.46 16.51 33.20
CA GLN A 228 53.14 15.56 34.09
C GLN A 228 54.67 15.66 33.98
N GLU A 229 55.20 15.89 32.78
CA GLU A 229 56.63 16.06 32.58
C GLU A 229 57.15 17.37 33.17
N ARG A 230 56.40 18.47 33.03
CA ARG A 230 56.69 19.74 33.71
C ARG A 230 56.67 19.59 35.23
N ASP A 231 55.67 18.91 35.79
CA ASP A 231 55.56 18.66 37.23
C ASP A 231 56.73 17.80 37.74
N ARG A 232 57.13 16.79 36.95
CA ARG A 232 58.31 15.95 37.26
C ARG A 232 59.59 16.78 37.29
N GLN A 233 59.81 17.64 36.30
CA GLN A 233 60.98 18.53 36.26
C GLN A 233 60.98 19.52 37.44
N ALA A 234 59.83 20.10 37.77
CA ALA A 234 59.68 21.01 38.91
C ALA A 234 59.96 20.32 40.25
N ASN A 235 59.52 19.07 40.42
CA ASN A 235 59.80 18.26 41.61
C ASN A 235 61.29 17.92 41.73
N ILE A 236 61.95 17.56 40.63
CA ILE A 236 63.40 17.32 40.60
C ILE A 236 64.15 18.60 40.97
N ALA A 237 63.80 19.75 40.38
CA ALA A 237 64.42 21.04 40.70
C ALA A 237 64.27 21.42 42.19
N ARG A 238 63.09 21.20 42.78
CA ARG A 238 62.84 21.43 44.21
C ARG A 238 63.68 20.50 45.09
N MET A 239 63.77 19.22 44.75
CA MET A 239 64.59 18.24 45.47
C MET A 239 66.08 18.62 45.40
N THR A 240 66.58 19.03 44.24
CA THR A 240 67.97 19.49 44.07
C THR A 240 68.24 20.77 44.86
N ALA A 241 67.30 21.71 44.91
CA ALA A 241 67.41 22.93 45.72
C ALA A 241 67.43 22.62 47.24
N LEU A 242 66.65 21.62 47.68
CA LEU A 242 66.62 21.19 49.08
C LEU A 242 67.89 20.41 49.48
N ALA A 243 68.46 19.62 48.57
CA ALA A 243 69.70 18.88 48.79
C ALA A 243 70.97 19.76 48.70
N GLY A 244 70.92 20.87 47.95
CA GLY A 244 71.98 21.88 47.90
C GLY A 244 71.93 22.94 49.01
N GLY A 245 70.84 22.99 49.78
CA GLY A 245 70.63 23.92 50.89
C GLY A 245 70.66 23.22 52.25
N SER A 246 71.84 22.77 52.69
CA SER A 246 72.05 22.38 54.08
C SER A 246 72.12 23.63 54.95
N GLY A 247 71.06 23.86 55.73
CA GLY A 247 71.06 24.80 56.84
C GLY A 247 69.69 25.40 57.10
N GLY A 248 68.85 24.75 57.90
CA GLY A 248 67.66 25.41 58.45
C GLY A 248 66.53 24.48 58.86
N SER A 249 66.48 24.19 60.15
CA SER A 249 65.34 23.67 60.93
C SER A 249 63.97 24.20 60.45
N GLY A 250 62.96 23.32 60.37
CA GLY A 250 61.59 23.74 60.09
C GLY A 250 60.53 22.64 59.93
N SER A 251 60.16 22.01 61.05
CA SER A 251 58.82 21.49 61.45
C SER A 251 57.94 20.64 60.48
N PRO A 252 57.48 19.45 60.90
CA PRO A 252 56.59 18.57 60.13
C PRO A 252 55.12 18.94 60.36
N THR A 253 54.63 20.04 59.81
CA THR A 253 53.17 20.27 59.69
C THR A 253 52.91 21.12 58.47
N SER A 254 52.90 20.46 57.31
CA SER A 254 52.15 20.96 56.16
C SER A 254 51.12 19.90 55.82
N ARG A 255 50.06 19.84 56.64
CA ARG A 255 48.79 19.28 56.19
C ARG A 255 48.33 20.19 55.07
N GLY A 256 48.64 19.80 53.84
CA GLY A 256 47.93 20.28 52.68
C GLY A 256 46.47 19.97 52.89
N THR A 257 45.70 20.96 53.33
CA THR A 257 44.26 20.98 53.12
C THR A 257 44.09 21.10 51.62
N ALA A 258 44.22 19.98 50.92
CA ALA A 258 43.60 19.81 49.63
C ALA A 258 42.15 20.26 49.84
N ALA A 259 41.76 21.32 49.15
CA ALA A 259 40.38 21.76 49.11
C ALA A 259 39.55 20.52 48.78
N GLN A 260 38.95 19.93 49.80
CA GLN A 260 38.12 18.75 49.65
C GLN A 260 37.04 19.18 48.68
N SER A 261 37.06 18.58 47.50
CA SER A 261 36.10 18.79 46.44
C SER A 261 34.71 18.87 47.05
N SER A 262 34.12 20.07 47.08
CA SER A 262 32.76 20.30 47.58
C SER A 262 31.71 19.80 46.57
N GLY A 263 32.08 18.81 45.76
CA GLY A 263 31.21 18.12 44.85
C GLY A 263 30.56 16.93 45.57
N PRO A 264 29.34 16.55 45.15
CA PRO A 264 28.69 15.36 45.67
C PRO A 264 29.59 14.13 45.51
N SER A 265 29.48 13.18 46.44
CA SER A 265 30.20 11.92 46.33
C SER A 265 29.84 11.22 45.01
N SER A 266 30.77 10.45 44.45
CA SER A 266 30.55 9.71 43.20
C SER A 266 29.34 8.77 43.26
N SER A 267 28.95 8.33 44.46
CA SER A 267 27.79 7.46 44.72
C SER A 267 26.47 8.22 44.93
N TYR A 268 26.50 9.53 45.14
CA TYR A 268 25.35 10.32 45.53
C TYR A 268 24.27 10.39 44.44
N GLY A 269 24.67 10.58 43.18
CA GLY A 269 23.74 10.62 42.05
C GLY A 269 22.92 9.34 41.91
N GLY A 270 23.52 8.18 42.15
CA GLY A 270 22.83 6.89 42.14
C GLY A 270 21.80 6.77 43.27
N ARG A 271 22.09 7.27 44.47
CA ARG A 271 21.14 7.29 45.60
C ARG A 271 19.94 8.19 45.32
N VAL A 272 20.19 9.36 44.76
CA VAL A 272 19.14 10.31 44.36
C VAL A 272 18.25 9.69 43.28
N ALA A 273 18.85 9.10 42.24
CA ALA A 273 18.09 8.41 41.20
C ALA A 273 17.27 7.25 41.76
N ALA A 274 17.84 6.40 42.62
CA ALA A 274 17.12 5.29 43.25
C ALA A 274 15.92 5.73 44.10
N ARG A 275 15.98 6.93 44.70
CA ARG A 275 14.87 7.46 45.49
C ARG A 275 13.74 8.04 44.63
N VAL A 276 14.09 8.66 43.50
CA VAL A 276 13.13 9.33 42.61
C VAL A 276 12.52 8.38 41.58
N ARG A 277 13.28 7.41 41.04
CA ARG A 277 12.84 6.50 39.96
C ARG A 277 11.55 5.74 40.26
N PRO A 278 11.35 5.13 41.44
CA PRO A 278 10.10 4.42 41.75
C PRO A 278 8.86 5.32 41.73
N ASN A 279 9.05 6.64 41.86
CA ASN A 279 7.97 7.62 41.85
C ASN A 279 7.63 8.12 40.44
N ILE A 280 8.41 7.77 39.41
CA ILE A 280 8.17 8.16 38.02
C ILE A 280 7.07 7.28 37.42
N ILE A 281 6.01 7.92 36.92
CA ILE A 281 4.97 7.25 36.14
C ILE A 281 5.39 7.35 34.67
N TYR A 282 5.75 6.22 34.08
CA TYR A 282 6.24 6.16 32.70
C TYR A 282 5.09 6.35 31.70
N PRO A 283 5.12 7.36 30.81
CA PRO A 283 4.16 7.45 29.70
C PRO A 283 4.43 6.37 28.63
N ASP A 284 3.38 5.89 27.96
CA ASP A 284 3.45 4.80 26.96
C ASP A 284 4.21 5.17 25.67
N ALA A 285 4.39 6.47 25.40
CA ALA A 285 4.96 6.97 24.15
C ALA A 285 6.32 7.66 24.37
N ILE A 286 7.33 6.89 24.79
CA ILE A 286 8.72 7.38 24.88
C ILE A 286 9.55 6.72 23.78
N SER A 287 9.89 7.48 22.75
CA SER A 287 10.82 7.04 21.71
C SER A 287 12.27 7.30 22.16
N GLY A 288 13.09 6.25 22.18
CA GLY A 288 14.52 6.34 22.52
C GLY A 288 14.82 6.42 24.02
N ASN A 289 15.90 7.12 24.37
CA ASN A 289 16.34 7.34 25.77
C ASN A 289 16.68 8.82 26.03
N PRO A 290 15.68 9.72 25.92
CA PRO A 290 15.91 11.15 26.04
C PRO A 290 16.27 11.54 27.49
N ARG A 291 17.17 12.51 27.65
CA ARG A 291 17.71 12.95 28.95
C ARG A 291 17.06 14.28 29.34
N ALA A 292 16.32 14.28 30.46
CA ALA A 292 15.85 15.51 31.10
C ALA A 292 16.85 15.92 32.19
N GLU A 293 17.23 17.19 32.26
CA GLU A 293 18.03 17.71 33.37
C GLU A 293 17.21 18.67 34.21
N VAL A 294 17.11 18.36 35.50
CA VAL A 294 16.33 19.15 36.47
C VAL A 294 17.27 19.65 37.56
N GLU A 295 17.27 20.96 37.76
CA GLU A 295 17.87 21.60 38.92
C GLU A 295 16.92 21.45 40.11
N VAL A 296 17.40 20.86 41.20
CA VAL A 296 16.67 20.71 42.45
C VAL A 296 17.38 21.51 43.54
N ARG A 297 16.60 22.29 44.27
CA ARG A 297 17.04 23.04 45.44
C ARG A 297 16.54 22.32 46.68
N THR A 298 17.47 21.99 47.56
CA THR A 298 17.17 21.30 48.82
C THR A 298 17.58 22.14 50.02
N SER A 299 16.89 21.92 51.12
CA SER A 299 17.29 22.36 52.45
C SER A 299 18.45 21.51 52.99
N PRO A 300 19.12 21.94 54.08
CA PRO A 300 20.18 21.14 54.71
C PRO A 300 19.74 19.74 55.17
N ASP A 301 18.46 19.58 55.51
CA ASP A 301 17.85 18.31 55.92
C ASP A 301 17.45 17.41 54.72
N GLY A 302 17.68 17.89 53.50
CA GLY A 302 17.40 17.18 52.25
C GLY A 302 15.99 17.35 51.70
N THR A 303 15.11 18.07 52.39
CA THR A 303 13.77 18.42 51.88
C THR A 303 13.88 19.27 50.61
N ILE A 304 13.09 18.91 49.59
CA ILE A 304 13.06 19.60 48.31
C ILE A 304 12.28 20.91 48.46
N LEU A 305 12.94 22.04 48.22
CA LEU A 305 12.37 23.38 48.30
C LEU A 305 11.87 23.88 46.94
N GLY A 306 12.50 23.42 45.85
CA GLY A 306 12.12 23.83 44.51
C GLY A 306 12.79 22.98 43.44
N LYS A 307 12.18 22.96 42.26
CA LYS A 307 12.67 22.26 41.07
C LYS A 307 12.53 23.14 39.84
N ARG A 308 13.49 23.07 38.93
CA ARG A 308 13.49 23.80 37.66
C ARG A 308 14.04 22.91 36.56
N LEU A 309 13.28 22.76 35.48
CA LEU A 309 13.75 22.05 34.29
C LEU A 309 14.84 22.91 33.62
N MET A 310 16.06 22.40 33.57
CA MET A 310 17.20 23.05 32.91
C MET A 310 17.28 22.65 31.44
N GLN A 311 17.08 21.36 31.15
CA GLN A 311 17.11 20.80 29.81
C GLN A 311 15.91 19.87 29.64
N SER A 312 15.04 20.18 28.67
CA SER A 312 13.94 19.29 28.29
C SER A 312 14.48 18.06 27.59
N SER A 313 13.85 16.91 27.84
CA SER A 313 14.12 15.66 27.12
C SER A 313 13.64 15.68 25.66
N GLY A 314 12.85 16.69 25.27
CA GLY A 314 12.14 16.72 23.99
C GLY A 314 10.81 15.95 24.03
N ASN A 315 10.46 15.31 25.14
CA ASN A 315 9.14 14.74 25.38
C ASN A 315 8.51 15.40 26.63
N PRO A 316 7.52 16.30 26.45
CA PRO A 316 6.84 16.96 27.57
C PRO A 316 6.22 16.00 28.59
N ALA A 317 5.67 14.86 28.13
CA ALA A 317 5.07 13.87 29.03
C ALA A 317 6.12 13.21 29.94
N TRP A 318 7.35 13.02 29.45
CA TRP A 318 8.46 12.52 30.26
C TRP A 318 8.96 13.58 31.24
N ASP A 319 9.14 14.82 30.78
CA ASP A 319 9.59 15.93 31.63
C ASP A 319 8.62 16.15 32.80
N ASP A 320 7.31 16.17 32.51
CA ASP A 320 6.26 16.31 33.51
C ASP A 320 6.22 15.13 34.49
N ALA A 321 6.45 13.90 34.01
CA ALA A 321 6.52 12.72 34.87
C ALA A 321 7.70 12.81 35.84
N VAL A 322 8.86 13.26 35.37
CA VAL A 322 10.06 13.49 36.21
C VAL A 322 9.80 14.58 37.24
N LEU A 323 9.20 15.72 36.84
CA LEU A 323 8.87 16.80 37.76
C LEU A 323 7.91 16.35 38.86
N ARG A 324 6.85 15.59 38.50
CA ARG A 324 5.90 15.02 39.47
C ARG A 324 6.56 13.99 40.39
N ALA A 325 7.52 13.21 39.90
CA ALA A 325 8.25 12.24 40.70
C ALA A 325 9.15 12.91 41.75
N ILE A 326 9.78 14.03 41.40
CA ILE A 326 10.57 14.85 42.33
C ILE A 326 9.67 15.40 43.44
N ASP A 327 8.47 15.90 43.10
CA ASP A 327 7.49 16.37 44.10
C ASP A 327 7.04 15.24 45.03
N ARG A 328 6.72 14.06 44.47
CA ARG A 328 6.32 12.88 45.24
C ARG A 328 7.43 12.36 46.15
N THR A 329 8.68 12.59 45.77
CA THR A 329 9.85 12.16 46.55
C THR A 329 10.01 13.01 47.81
N GLY A 330 9.75 14.32 47.74
CA GLY A 330 9.71 15.26 48.87
C GLY A 330 11.06 15.54 49.56
N SER A 331 11.95 14.56 49.66
CA SER A 331 13.26 14.63 50.31
C SER A 331 14.29 13.79 49.57
N LEU A 332 15.48 14.37 49.36
CA LEU A 332 16.65 13.67 48.85
C LEU A 332 17.42 12.98 49.99
N PRO A 333 18.14 11.87 49.71
CA PRO A 333 19.02 11.24 50.70
C PRO A 333 20.18 12.17 51.08
N LEU A 334 20.78 11.98 52.25
CA LEU A 334 22.01 12.68 52.65
C LEU A 334 23.23 12.11 51.91
N ASP A 335 24.26 12.94 51.73
CA ASP A 335 25.50 12.54 51.08
C ASP A 335 26.58 12.20 52.13
N GLU A 336 26.72 10.92 52.48
CA GLU A 336 27.71 10.46 53.47
C GLU A 336 27.64 11.22 54.81
N GLY A 337 26.41 11.50 55.27
CA GLY A 337 26.15 12.25 56.50
C GLY A 337 26.24 13.78 56.34
N LYS A 338 26.48 14.29 55.12
CA LYS A 338 26.48 15.71 54.80
C LYS A 338 25.17 16.13 54.12
N PRO A 339 24.75 17.39 54.30
CA PRO A 339 23.67 17.97 53.54
C PRO A 339 23.87 17.81 52.03
N PRO A 340 22.79 17.58 51.27
CA PRO A 340 22.90 17.51 49.83
C PRO A 340 23.30 18.88 49.25
N PRO A 341 24.15 18.92 48.21
CA PRO A 341 24.51 20.17 47.56
C PRO A 341 23.26 20.83 46.97
N SER A 342 23.15 22.14 47.13
CA SER A 342 22.02 22.95 46.67
C SER A 342 22.57 24.22 46.01
N PRO A 343 22.30 24.49 44.72
CA PRO A 343 21.49 23.71 43.79
C PRO A 343 22.22 22.46 43.26
N LEU A 344 21.47 21.39 42.98
CA LEU A 344 21.97 20.17 42.33
C LEU A 344 21.25 19.92 41.01
N VAL A 345 22.00 19.63 39.95
CA VAL A 345 21.46 19.23 38.66
C VAL A 345 21.43 17.71 38.58
N ILE A 346 20.26 17.14 38.32
CA ILE A 346 20.04 15.69 38.21
C ILE A 346 19.54 15.38 36.81
N GLY A 347 20.20 14.43 36.14
CA GLY A 347 19.78 13.91 34.85
C GLY A 347 18.90 12.66 35.01
N PHE A 348 17.75 12.64 34.35
CA PHE A 348 16.84 11.51 34.31
C PHE A 348 16.69 10.97 32.89
N ARG A 349 16.76 9.65 32.76
CA ARG A 349 16.60 8.93 31.51
C ARG A 349 15.64 7.75 31.72
N PRO A 350 14.74 7.46 30.77
CA PRO A 350 13.78 6.36 30.89
C PRO A 350 14.41 4.98 31.15
N ASN A 351 15.57 4.73 30.54
CA ASN A 351 16.22 3.42 30.56
C ASN A 351 17.47 3.32 31.46
N ASP A 352 17.82 4.38 32.19
CA ASP A 352 18.88 4.35 33.22
C ASP A 352 18.34 3.80 34.53
#